data_AF-C3ZUT8-F1
#
_entry.id   AF-C3ZUT8-F1
#
_cell.length_a   1.000
_cell.length_b   1.000
_cell.length_c   1.000
_cell.angle_alpha   90.00
_cell.angle_beta   90.00
_cell.angle_gamma   90.00
#
_symmetry.space_group_name_H-M   'P 1'
#
loop_
_entity.id
_entity.type
_entity.pdbx_description
1 polymer ?
#
loop_
_entity_poly.entity_id
_entity_poly.type
_entity_poly.pdbx_seq_one_letter_code
_entity_poly.pdbx_strand_id
1 'polypeptide(L)'
;MDVETEKLGTAKILGKKRMKRYVLVGQVAAVVSAMLLMGVVLMVYFVKTTTSGESQITIISRAEWGARPPRSRASMTLPVPYVIIHHSYEPDVCFNRSQCEKYVQGIQNFHMDTRGWDDIGYNFLVGGNGDVFEGRGWDTRGAHAGSMYRGESQITIISRAEWGARPPRSRASMTLPVPYVIIHHSYEPDVCFNRSQCEKYVQGIQNFHMDTRGWDDIGYNFLVGGNGDVFEGRGWDTRGAHAGSMWNGQSIAMMNQTGVSTGPSVKRVYVGYRNKLMSNYTLYGHRQVLPRTCPGEEFYKIVTEWKHWMPGNYTTTSS
;
A
#
# COMPACT_ATOMS: atom_id res chain seq x y z
N MET A 1 35.86 -93.05 6.68
CA MET A 1 34.44 -92.95 7.03
C MET A 1 34.29 -92.34 8.41
N ASP A 2 33.71 -91.16 8.66
CA ASP A 2 33.18 -90.14 7.76
C ASP A 2 33.10 -88.79 8.51
N VAL A 3 34.19 -88.01 8.46
CA VAL A 3 34.21 -86.55 8.76
C VAL A 3 33.21 -85.78 7.88
N GLU A 4 32.76 -86.40 6.80
CA GLU A 4 31.82 -85.85 5.83
C GLU A 4 30.36 -85.82 6.32
N THR A 5 29.98 -86.75 7.19
CA THR A 5 28.60 -86.83 7.72
C THR A 5 28.30 -85.75 8.77
N GLU A 6 29.30 -85.36 9.58
CA GLU A 6 29.17 -84.29 10.58
C GLU A 6 29.09 -82.88 9.94
N LYS A 7 29.85 -82.66 8.85
CA LYS A 7 29.78 -81.43 8.05
C LYS A 7 28.43 -81.24 7.35
N LEU A 8 27.80 -82.34 6.92
CA LEU A 8 26.49 -82.30 6.27
C LEU A 8 25.35 -82.00 7.26
N GLY A 9 25.44 -82.52 8.48
CA GLY A 9 24.49 -82.26 9.57
C GLY A 9 24.52 -80.80 10.04
N THR A 10 25.72 -80.25 10.24
CA THR A 10 25.91 -78.85 10.64
C THR A 10 25.44 -77.86 9.57
N ALA A 11 25.70 -78.13 8.28
CA ALA A 11 25.21 -77.31 7.16
C ALA A 11 23.66 -77.27 7.08
N LYS A 12 22.97 -78.40 7.28
CA LYS A 12 21.50 -78.47 7.28
C LYS A 12 20.88 -77.68 8.45
N ILE A 13 21.49 -77.74 9.64
CA ILE A 13 21.03 -76.98 10.82
C ILE A 13 21.24 -75.48 10.62
N LEU A 14 22.38 -75.08 10.05
CA LEU A 14 22.66 -73.68 9.72
C LEU A 14 21.68 -73.13 8.68
N GLY A 15 21.33 -73.93 7.66
CA GLY A 15 20.32 -73.60 6.65
C GLY A 15 18.92 -73.38 7.25
N LYS A 16 18.47 -74.27 8.14
CA LYS A 16 17.18 -74.10 8.85
C LYS A 16 17.17 -72.88 9.77
N LYS A 17 18.27 -72.60 10.47
CA LYS A 17 18.40 -71.39 11.32
C LYS A 17 18.39 -70.10 10.49
N ARG A 18 19.10 -70.08 9.35
CA ARG A 18 19.07 -68.96 8.40
C ARG A 18 17.66 -68.74 7.83
N MET A 19 16.97 -69.80 7.42
CA MET A 19 15.62 -69.71 6.86
C MET A 19 14.61 -69.19 7.89
N LYS A 20 14.65 -69.66 9.14
CA LYS A 20 13.83 -69.11 10.24
C LYS A 20 14.13 -67.63 10.49
N ARG A 21 15.41 -67.22 10.41
CA ARG A 21 15.81 -65.81 10.55
C ARG A 21 15.28 -64.94 9.41
N TYR A 22 15.29 -65.41 8.16
CA TYR A 22 14.72 -64.69 7.02
C TYR A 22 13.19 -64.54 7.14
N VAL A 23 12.49 -65.60 7.56
CA VAL A 23 11.04 -65.53 7.81
C VAL A 23 10.71 -64.53 8.92
N LEU A 24 11.47 -64.56 10.03
CA LEU A 24 11.27 -63.63 11.14
C LEU A 24 11.55 -62.17 10.73
N VAL A 25 12.64 -61.92 10.00
CA VAL A 25 12.98 -60.59 9.49
C VAL A 25 11.91 -60.08 8.51
N GLY A 26 11.38 -60.95 7.64
CA GLY A 26 10.28 -60.60 6.74
C GLY A 26 8.98 -60.26 7.47
N GLN A 27 8.63 -61.01 8.52
CA GLN A 27 7.45 -60.73 9.35
C GLN A 27 7.59 -59.41 10.11
N VAL A 28 8.76 -59.12 10.69
CA VAL A 28 9.02 -57.85 11.38
C VAL A 28 8.96 -56.68 10.40
N ALA A 29 9.56 -56.81 9.21
CA ALA A 29 9.50 -55.77 8.18
C ALA A 29 8.06 -55.48 7.71
N ALA A 30 7.22 -56.50 7.58
CA ALA A 30 5.81 -56.33 7.23
C ALA A 30 5.02 -55.59 8.31
N VAL A 31 5.23 -55.92 9.59
CA VAL A 31 4.56 -55.24 10.73
C VAL A 31 5.00 -53.77 10.83
N VAL A 32 6.30 -53.48 10.69
CA VAL A 32 6.82 -52.11 10.69
C VAL A 32 6.24 -51.30 9.52
N SER A 33 6.16 -51.91 8.33
CA SER A 33 5.57 -51.26 7.16
C SER A 33 4.08 -50.94 7.34
N ALA A 34 3.32 -51.86 7.94
CA ALA A 34 1.90 -51.66 8.25
C ALA A 34 1.69 -50.56 9.32
N MET A 35 2.55 -50.51 10.34
CA MET A 35 2.51 -49.46 11.37
C MET A 35 2.85 -48.08 10.81
N LEU A 36 3.85 -47.99 9.91
CA LEU A 36 4.19 -46.75 9.21
C LEU A 36 3.04 -46.28 8.31
N LEU A 37 2.42 -47.19 7.55
CA LEU A 37 1.25 -46.87 6.73
C LEU A 37 0.06 -46.38 7.57
N MET A 38 -0.24 -47.06 8.68
CA MET A 38 -1.29 -46.63 9.61
C MET A 38 -0.97 -45.26 10.23
N GLY A 39 0.29 -45.01 10.60
CA GLY A 39 0.74 -43.71 11.10
C GLY A 39 0.57 -42.58 10.08
N VAL A 40 0.89 -42.83 8.81
CA VAL A 40 0.66 -41.88 7.71
C VAL A 40 -0.83 -41.65 7.47
N VAL A 41 -1.65 -42.70 7.47
CA VAL A 41 -3.11 -42.58 7.31
C VAL A 41 -3.72 -41.77 8.45
N LEU A 42 -3.33 -42.06 9.69
CA LEU A 42 -3.76 -41.32 10.88
C LEU A 42 -3.28 -39.87 10.84
N MET A 43 -2.05 -39.60 10.39
CA MET A 43 -1.52 -38.24 10.25
C MET A 43 -2.26 -37.45 9.16
N VAL A 44 -2.52 -38.07 8.01
CA VAL A 44 -3.34 -37.47 6.93
C VAL A 44 -4.76 -37.21 7.41
N TYR A 45 -5.36 -38.14 8.16
CA TYR A 45 -6.68 -37.97 8.76
C TYR A 45 -6.68 -36.83 9.77
N PHE A 46 -5.68 -36.76 10.66
CA PHE A 46 -5.52 -35.69 11.64
C PHE A 46 -5.36 -34.34 10.95
N VAL A 47 -4.45 -34.22 9.98
CA VAL A 47 -4.23 -33.00 9.17
C VAL A 47 -5.51 -32.57 8.44
N LYS A 48 -6.28 -33.51 7.88
CA LYS A 48 -7.58 -33.22 7.26
C LYS A 48 -8.61 -32.73 8.28
N THR A 49 -8.64 -33.30 9.49
CA THR A 49 -9.56 -32.83 10.53
C THR A 49 -9.16 -31.45 11.07
N THR A 50 -7.87 -31.13 11.19
CA THR A 50 -7.42 -29.82 11.69
C THR A 50 -7.59 -28.67 10.68
N THR A 51 -7.77 -28.97 9.38
CA THR A 51 -7.90 -27.96 8.32
C THR A 51 -9.34 -27.64 7.91
N SER A 52 -10.34 -28.25 8.56
CA SER A 52 -11.77 -28.04 8.22
C SER A 52 -12.46 -26.92 8.99
N GLY A 53 -11.74 -26.16 9.82
CA GLY A 53 -12.24 -25.01 10.56
C GLY A 53 -11.97 -23.68 9.86
N GLU A 54 -12.33 -23.52 8.58
CA GLU A 54 -12.50 -22.16 8.04
C GLU A 54 -13.71 -21.53 8.72
N SER A 55 -13.49 -20.68 9.71
CA SER A 55 -14.54 -19.84 10.28
C SER A 55 -15.09 -18.97 9.14
N GLN A 56 -16.27 -19.31 8.63
CA GLN A 56 -16.94 -18.51 7.63
C GLN A 56 -17.18 -17.10 8.21
N ILE A 57 -16.52 -16.10 7.64
CA ILE A 57 -16.71 -14.69 8.04
C ILE A 57 -18.18 -14.35 7.77
N THR A 58 -18.92 -14.00 8.83
CA THR A 58 -20.29 -13.52 8.71
C THR A 58 -20.28 -12.02 8.47
N ILE A 59 -20.80 -11.59 7.30
CA ILE A 59 -20.92 -10.18 6.95
C ILE A 59 -22.35 -9.73 7.25
N ILE A 60 -22.48 -8.72 8.09
CA ILE A 60 -23.74 -8.06 8.43
C ILE A 60 -24.17 -7.23 7.24
N SER A 61 -25.29 -7.60 6.64
CA SER A 61 -25.79 -6.94 5.45
C SER A 61 -26.21 -5.50 5.73
N ARG A 62 -26.26 -4.70 4.66
CA ARG A 62 -26.79 -3.33 4.71
C ARG A 62 -28.18 -3.23 5.35
N ALA A 63 -29.05 -4.20 5.08
CA ALA A 63 -30.39 -4.21 5.64
C ALA A 63 -30.37 -4.45 7.15
N GLU A 64 -29.50 -5.35 7.62
CA GLU A 64 -29.40 -5.70 9.05
C GLU A 64 -28.93 -4.53 9.91
N TRP A 65 -27.89 -3.80 9.50
CA TRP A 65 -27.40 -2.67 10.30
C TRP A 65 -28.18 -1.37 10.08
N GLY A 66 -29.19 -1.37 9.20
CA GLY A 66 -30.05 -0.21 8.96
C GLY A 66 -29.43 0.84 8.04
N ALA A 67 -28.71 0.40 7.01
CA ALA A 67 -28.13 1.30 6.01
C ALA A 67 -29.21 2.08 5.27
N ARG A 68 -29.02 3.40 5.14
CA ARG A 68 -29.82 4.17 4.19
C ARG A 68 -29.35 3.91 2.74
N PRO A 69 -30.21 4.17 1.73
CA PRO A 69 -29.85 4.00 0.33
C PRO A 69 -28.72 4.94 -0.11
N PRO A 70 -27.79 4.50 -0.98
CA PRO A 70 -26.79 5.37 -1.59
C PRO A 70 -27.44 6.34 -2.60
N ARG A 71 -26.86 7.53 -2.78
CA ARG A 71 -27.26 8.49 -3.83
C ARG A 71 -26.86 8.00 -5.22
N SER A 72 -25.69 7.38 -5.34
CA SER A 72 -25.22 6.74 -6.58
C SER A 72 -24.22 5.62 -6.27
N ARG A 73 -23.97 4.75 -7.25
CA ARG A 73 -22.98 3.67 -7.14
C ARG A 73 -22.00 3.73 -8.30
N ALA A 74 -20.71 3.81 -7.98
CA ALA A 74 -19.64 3.70 -8.97
C ALA A 74 -19.14 2.25 -9.00
N SER A 75 -19.19 1.60 -10.15
CA SER A 75 -18.70 0.23 -10.33
C SER A 75 -17.18 0.14 -10.11
N MET A 76 -16.73 -0.99 -9.57
CA MET A 76 -15.34 -1.34 -9.35
C MET A 76 -14.92 -2.46 -10.31
N THR A 77 -13.81 -2.25 -11.03
CA THR A 77 -13.23 -3.28 -11.89
C THR A 77 -12.50 -4.32 -11.03
N LEU A 78 -12.92 -5.58 -11.16
CA LEU A 78 -12.34 -6.71 -10.45
C LEU A 78 -11.46 -7.56 -11.39
N PRO A 79 -10.44 -8.29 -10.88
CA PRO A 79 -9.98 -8.27 -9.50
C PRO A 79 -9.20 -6.98 -9.16
N VAL A 80 -9.31 -6.50 -7.92
CA VAL A 80 -8.51 -5.36 -7.47
C VAL A 80 -7.08 -5.81 -7.12
N PRO A 81 -6.05 -5.01 -7.45
CA PRO A 81 -4.67 -5.32 -7.12
C PRO A 81 -4.29 -4.99 -5.67
N TYR A 82 -5.13 -4.25 -4.93
CA TYR A 82 -4.84 -3.78 -3.58
C TYR A 82 -6.09 -3.84 -2.69
N VAL A 83 -5.86 -4.05 -1.39
CA VAL A 83 -6.83 -3.84 -0.32
C VAL A 83 -6.35 -2.65 0.51
N ILE A 84 -7.26 -1.74 0.85
CA ILE A 84 -6.94 -0.52 1.61
C ILE A 84 -7.61 -0.63 2.97
N ILE A 85 -6.79 -0.48 4.02
CA ILE A 85 -7.25 -0.50 5.41
C ILE A 85 -7.16 0.92 5.95
N HIS A 86 -8.24 1.41 6.54
CA HIS A 86 -8.36 2.77 7.06
C HIS A 86 -9.17 2.73 8.36
N HIS A 87 -8.60 3.25 9.45
CA HIS A 87 -9.25 3.34 10.75
C HIS A 87 -10.22 4.53 10.83
N SER A 88 -11.23 4.46 11.70
CA SER A 88 -12.05 5.62 12.08
C SER A 88 -11.35 6.40 13.19
N TYR A 89 -11.28 7.74 13.07
CA TYR A 89 -10.87 8.61 14.18
C TYR A 89 -12.01 8.81 15.19
N GLU A 90 -13.21 9.01 14.66
CA GLU A 90 -14.48 9.04 15.41
C GLU A 90 -15.48 8.15 14.66
N PRO A 91 -16.41 7.46 15.36
CA PRO A 91 -16.55 7.36 16.82
C PRO A 91 -15.47 6.46 17.46
N ASP A 92 -15.41 6.45 18.79
CA ASP A 92 -14.55 5.55 19.58
C ASP A 92 -14.90 4.06 19.32
N VAL A 93 -14.13 3.13 19.87
CA VAL A 93 -14.36 1.69 19.70
C VAL A 93 -15.72 1.25 20.25
N CYS A 94 -16.42 0.39 19.49
CA CYS A 94 -17.66 -0.27 19.92
C CYS A 94 -17.38 -1.71 20.37
N PHE A 95 -18.11 -2.19 21.38
CA PHE A 95 -17.88 -3.52 21.96
C PHE A 95 -19.07 -4.48 21.85
N ASN A 96 -20.23 -3.99 21.38
CA ASN A 96 -21.39 -4.83 21.13
C ASN A 96 -22.07 -4.45 19.81
N ARG A 97 -22.84 -5.42 19.28
CA ARG A 97 -23.55 -5.35 17.99
C ARG A 97 -24.34 -4.06 17.82
N SER A 98 -25.26 -3.77 18.75
CA SER A 98 -26.15 -2.60 18.65
C SER A 98 -25.40 -1.26 18.68
N GLN A 99 -24.32 -1.18 19.46
CA GLN A 99 -23.45 0.00 19.45
C GLN A 99 -22.71 0.14 18.13
N CYS A 100 -22.13 -0.95 17.62
CA CYS A 100 -21.41 -0.93 16.35
C CYS A 100 -22.32 -0.55 15.18
N GLU A 101 -23.57 -1.04 15.15
CA GLU A 101 -24.58 -0.65 14.16
C GLU A 101 -24.82 0.87 14.18
N LYS A 102 -25.03 1.47 15.37
CA LYS A 102 -25.19 2.92 15.51
C LYS A 102 -23.96 3.70 15.03
N TYR A 103 -22.77 3.17 15.27
CA TYR A 103 -21.52 3.82 14.84
C TYR A 103 -21.36 3.77 13.32
N VAL A 104 -21.63 2.61 12.69
CA VAL A 104 -21.63 2.46 11.24
C VAL A 104 -22.67 3.40 10.58
N GLN A 105 -23.87 3.52 11.17
CA GLN A 105 -24.89 4.49 10.75
C GLN A 105 -24.38 5.93 10.87
N GLY A 106 -23.74 6.29 11.99
CA GLY A 106 -23.15 7.61 12.20
C GLY A 106 -22.09 7.96 11.15
N ILE A 107 -21.23 6.99 10.81
CA ILE A 107 -20.24 7.12 9.74
C ILE A 107 -20.91 7.33 8.38
N GLN A 108 -21.98 6.57 8.06
CA GLN A 108 -22.74 6.78 6.82
C GLN A 108 -23.39 8.18 6.77
N ASN A 109 -23.94 8.63 7.90
CA ASN A 109 -24.58 9.93 8.02
C ASN A 109 -23.58 11.06 7.77
N PHE A 110 -22.47 11.05 8.50
CA PHE A 110 -21.39 12.01 8.32
C PHE A 110 -20.84 12.04 6.88
N HIS A 111 -20.66 10.86 6.26
CA HIS A 111 -20.17 10.79 4.89
C HIS A 111 -21.12 11.43 3.87
N MET A 112 -22.42 11.15 3.92
CA MET A 112 -23.32 11.69 2.88
C MET A 112 -23.86 13.09 3.22
N ASP A 113 -24.06 13.40 4.50
CA ASP A 113 -24.67 14.68 4.91
C ASP A 113 -23.61 15.76 5.10
N THR A 114 -22.50 15.44 5.76
CA THR A 114 -21.43 16.41 6.03
C THR A 114 -20.40 16.47 4.91
N ARG A 115 -19.95 15.31 4.39
CA ARG A 115 -18.94 15.28 3.30
C ARG A 115 -19.54 15.27 1.89
N GLY A 116 -20.86 15.15 1.77
CA GLY A 116 -21.54 15.14 0.47
C GLY A 116 -21.30 13.87 -0.37
N TRP A 117 -20.76 12.80 0.21
CA TRP A 117 -20.48 11.56 -0.53
C TRP A 117 -21.76 10.83 -0.92
N ASP A 118 -21.67 9.97 -1.93
CA ASP A 118 -22.83 9.19 -2.39
C ASP A 118 -23.28 8.13 -1.38
N ASP A 119 -22.38 7.66 -0.53
CA ASP A 119 -22.62 6.61 0.47
C ASP A 119 -21.47 6.59 1.49
N ILE A 120 -21.57 5.71 2.50
CA ILE A 120 -20.48 5.34 3.40
C ILE A 120 -19.19 5.05 2.62
N GLY A 121 -18.04 5.58 3.03
CA GLY A 121 -16.81 5.54 2.22
C GLY A 121 -16.17 4.17 2.03
N TYR A 122 -16.52 3.20 2.86
CA TYR A 122 -15.84 1.90 2.95
C TYR A 122 -16.64 0.79 2.27
N ASN A 123 -15.94 -0.21 1.73
CA ASN A 123 -16.56 -1.42 1.20
C ASN A 123 -17.09 -2.31 2.32
N PHE A 124 -16.28 -2.46 3.37
CA PHE A 124 -16.59 -3.19 4.60
C PHE A 124 -16.04 -2.41 5.79
N LEU A 125 -16.69 -2.54 6.94
CA LEU A 125 -16.25 -1.97 8.21
C LEU A 125 -16.12 -3.09 9.24
N VAL A 126 -15.16 -2.97 10.15
CA VAL A 126 -14.95 -3.95 11.23
C VAL A 126 -15.16 -3.25 12.56
N GLY A 127 -16.12 -3.73 13.34
CA GLY A 127 -16.39 -3.24 14.69
C GLY A 127 -15.33 -3.72 15.68
N GLY A 128 -15.18 -3.01 16.81
CA GLY A 128 -14.26 -3.42 17.87
C GLY A 128 -14.62 -4.76 18.52
N ASN A 129 -15.86 -5.21 18.34
CA ASN A 129 -16.35 -6.53 18.73
C ASN A 129 -16.03 -7.64 17.71
N GLY A 130 -15.40 -7.32 16.58
CA GLY A 130 -15.05 -8.26 15.51
C GLY A 130 -16.12 -8.45 14.44
N ASP A 131 -17.29 -7.82 14.58
CA ASP A 131 -18.33 -7.89 13.56
C ASP A 131 -17.89 -7.18 12.26
N VAL A 132 -18.23 -7.76 11.12
CA VAL A 132 -17.96 -7.18 9.79
C VAL A 132 -19.26 -6.65 9.20
N PHE A 133 -19.31 -5.37 8.88
CA PHE A 133 -20.48 -4.69 8.30
C PHE A 133 -20.27 -4.42 6.81
N GLU A 134 -21.26 -4.79 5.99
CA GLU A 134 -21.29 -4.45 4.58
C GLU A 134 -21.51 -2.94 4.41
N GLY A 135 -20.49 -2.24 3.92
CA GLY A 135 -20.62 -0.87 3.46
C GLY A 135 -21.09 -0.87 2.01
N ARG A 136 -20.23 -0.45 1.08
CA ARG A 136 -20.53 -0.45 -0.36
C ARG A 136 -20.55 -1.84 -1.00
N GLY A 137 -20.02 -2.87 -0.33
CA GLY A 137 -19.97 -4.23 -0.85
C GLY A 137 -18.80 -4.50 -1.79
N TRP A 138 -18.81 -5.61 -2.51
CA TRP A 138 -17.67 -6.13 -3.29
C TRP A 138 -17.45 -5.48 -4.65
N ASP A 139 -18.51 -5.00 -5.29
CA ASP A 139 -18.53 -4.57 -6.69
C ASP A 139 -18.57 -3.05 -6.87
N THR A 140 -18.63 -2.32 -5.76
CA THR A 140 -18.79 -0.87 -5.73
C THR A 140 -17.53 -0.21 -5.21
N ARG A 141 -17.09 0.86 -5.86
CA ARG A 141 -15.85 1.57 -5.52
C ARG A 141 -15.99 2.28 -4.17
N GLY A 142 -15.03 2.04 -3.27
CA GLY A 142 -14.83 2.80 -2.05
C GLY A 142 -14.53 4.29 -2.32
N ALA A 143 -14.99 5.18 -1.44
CA ALA A 143 -14.66 6.61 -1.47
C ALA A 143 -13.63 7.03 -0.40
N HIS A 144 -13.33 6.12 0.55
CA HIS A 144 -12.44 6.36 1.69
C HIS A 144 -10.97 6.54 1.32
N ALA A 145 -10.59 6.08 0.14
CA ALA A 145 -9.28 6.31 -0.45
C ALA A 145 -9.53 7.13 -1.71
N GLY A 146 -8.95 8.32 -1.80
CA GLY A 146 -9.28 9.32 -2.81
C GLY A 146 -9.05 8.89 -4.27
N SER A 147 -8.89 9.85 -5.17
CA SER A 147 -8.70 9.60 -6.62
C SER A 147 -7.56 8.60 -6.95
N MET A 148 -6.65 8.39 -6.00
CA MET A 148 -5.51 7.47 -5.97
C MET A 148 -5.77 6.04 -6.50
N TYR A 149 -6.95 5.43 -6.29
CA TYR A 149 -7.21 4.01 -6.60
C TYR A 149 -8.35 3.75 -7.60
N ARG A 150 -8.77 4.77 -8.35
CA ARG A 150 -9.91 4.70 -9.28
C ARG A 150 -9.71 3.89 -10.56
N GLY A 151 -8.61 3.15 -10.70
CA GLY A 151 -8.30 2.35 -11.90
C GLY A 151 -8.00 3.17 -13.17
N GLU A 152 -7.97 4.50 -13.07
CA GLU A 152 -7.57 5.37 -14.17
C GLU A 152 -6.06 5.22 -14.40
N SER A 153 -5.67 4.60 -15.51
CA SER A 153 -4.27 4.45 -15.94
C SER A 153 -3.59 5.81 -16.26
N GLN A 154 -4.38 6.88 -16.32
CA GLN A 154 -3.93 8.26 -16.46
C GLN A 154 -4.00 8.95 -15.09
N ILE A 155 -2.92 9.60 -14.69
CA ILE A 155 -2.96 10.51 -13.54
C ILE A 155 -3.61 11.79 -14.01
N THR A 156 -4.76 12.11 -13.46
CA THR A 156 -5.37 13.42 -13.64
C THR A 156 -4.56 14.42 -12.80
N ILE A 157 -3.71 15.20 -13.47
CA ILE A 157 -3.03 16.34 -12.86
C ILE A 157 -3.99 17.51 -12.97
N ILE A 158 -4.30 18.10 -11.82
CA ILE A 158 -5.11 19.31 -11.73
C ILE A 158 -4.26 20.46 -12.23
N SER A 159 -4.66 21.01 -13.37
CA SER A 159 -3.94 22.10 -14.00
C SER A 159 -3.96 23.34 -13.11
N ARG A 160 -2.97 24.22 -13.34
CA ARG A 160 -2.93 25.54 -12.70
C ARG A 160 -4.24 26.32 -12.82
N ALA A 161 -4.90 26.25 -13.97
CA ALA A 161 -6.17 26.93 -14.18
C ALA A 161 -7.28 26.34 -13.29
N GLU A 162 -7.36 25.03 -13.17
CA GLU A 162 -8.40 24.34 -12.39
C GLU A 162 -8.33 24.64 -10.89
N TRP A 163 -7.12 24.65 -10.30
CA TRP A 163 -6.99 24.96 -8.86
C TRP A 163 -6.94 26.47 -8.57
N GLY A 164 -7.10 27.32 -9.58
CA GLY A 164 -7.12 28.78 -9.41
C GLY A 164 -5.75 29.37 -9.11
N ALA A 165 -4.69 28.83 -9.72
CA ALA A 165 -3.35 29.39 -9.61
C ALA A 165 -3.30 30.82 -10.12
N ARG A 166 -2.69 31.72 -9.36
CA ARG A 166 -2.33 33.03 -9.92
C ARG A 166 -1.16 32.90 -10.92
N PRO A 167 -1.02 33.86 -11.85
CA PRO A 167 0.10 33.88 -12.79
C PRO A 167 1.45 34.00 -12.06
N PRO A 168 2.50 33.29 -12.52
CA PRO A 168 3.84 33.48 -11.99
C PRO A 168 4.43 34.84 -12.43
N ARG A 169 5.32 35.42 -11.63
CA ARG A 169 6.03 36.66 -11.98
C ARG A 169 7.02 36.43 -13.13
N SER A 170 7.66 35.27 -13.15
CA SER A 170 8.54 34.84 -14.25
C SER A 170 8.60 33.30 -14.33
N ARG A 171 9.10 32.77 -15.45
CA ARG A 171 9.35 31.34 -15.64
C ARG A 171 10.73 31.13 -16.26
N ALA A 172 11.54 30.30 -15.64
CA ALA A 172 12.79 29.83 -16.21
C ALA A 172 12.63 28.41 -16.75
N SER A 173 13.03 28.17 -18.00
CA SER A 173 12.90 26.86 -18.64
C SER A 173 13.78 25.79 -17.99
N MET A 174 13.24 24.57 -17.88
CA MET A 174 13.96 23.37 -17.45
C MET A 174 14.64 22.69 -18.64
N THR A 175 15.89 22.27 -18.48
CA THR A 175 16.54 21.39 -19.45
C THR A 175 16.11 19.96 -19.17
N LEU A 176 15.50 19.31 -20.16
CA LEU A 176 14.94 17.97 -20.06
C LEU A 176 15.72 16.98 -20.94
N PRO A 177 15.69 15.67 -20.62
CA PRO A 177 15.10 15.06 -19.43
C PRO A 177 15.95 15.33 -18.18
N VAL A 178 15.33 15.52 -17.01
CA VAL A 178 16.11 15.74 -15.78
C VAL A 178 16.62 14.42 -15.17
N PRO A 179 17.81 14.44 -14.54
CA PRO A 179 18.36 13.27 -13.85
C PRO A 179 17.79 13.01 -12.45
N TYR A 180 17.13 13.98 -11.82
CA TYR A 180 16.75 13.85 -10.40
C TYR A 180 15.27 14.15 -10.12
N VAL A 181 14.73 13.47 -9.10
CA VAL A 181 13.47 13.82 -8.45
C VAL A 181 13.75 14.06 -6.97
N ILE A 182 13.27 15.17 -6.43
CA ILE A 182 13.46 15.53 -5.02
C ILE A 182 12.11 15.55 -4.32
N ILE A 183 11.98 14.71 -3.29
CA ILE A 183 10.78 14.57 -2.49
C ILE A 183 10.78 15.58 -1.34
N HIS A 184 9.64 16.26 -1.19
CA HIS A 184 9.37 17.25 -0.16
C HIS A 184 8.11 16.90 0.64
N HIS A 185 7.98 17.54 1.80
CA HIS A 185 6.69 17.70 2.47
C HIS A 185 6.27 19.17 2.53
N SER A 186 4.99 19.43 2.84
CA SER A 186 4.48 20.80 3.01
C SER A 186 4.98 21.46 4.30
N TYR A 187 5.19 20.66 5.35
CA TYR A 187 5.16 21.10 6.76
C TYR A 187 3.80 21.70 7.14
N GLU A 188 3.45 22.85 6.57
CA GLU A 188 2.14 23.52 6.66
C GLU A 188 1.56 23.71 5.24
N PRO A 189 0.22 23.76 5.07
CA PRO A 189 -0.84 23.63 6.07
C PRO A 189 -1.11 22.16 6.47
N ASP A 190 -2.04 21.98 7.42
CA ASP A 190 -2.60 20.68 7.82
C ASP A 190 -3.14 19.86 6.62
N VAL A 191 -3.52 18.62 6.89
CA VAL A 191 -4.05 17.70 5.87
C VAL A 191 -5.40 18.22 5.32
N CYS A 192 -5.52 18.27 3.99
CA CYS A 192 -6.79 18.50 3.31
C CYS A 192 -7.44 17.17 2.88
N PHE A 193 -8.77 17.07 2.95
CA PHE A 193 -9.49 15.82 2.67
C PHE A 193 -10.43 15.88 1.48
N ASN A 194 -10.82 17.07 1.04
CA ASN A 194 -11.64 17.27 -0.15
C ASN A 194 -10.96 18.22 -1.15
N ARG A 195 -11.39 18.13 -2.41
CA ARG A 195 -10.84 18.87 -3.54
C ARG A 195 -10.75 20.38 -3.27
N SER A 196 -11.86 21.01 -2.89
CA SER A 196 -11.93 22.46 -2.68
C SER A 196 -11.00 22.93 -1.55
N GLN A 197 -10.91 22.15 -0.48
CA GLN A 197 -9.96 22.43 0.61
C GLN A 197 -8.51 22.31 0.14
N CYS A 198 -8.18 21.25 -0.61
CA CYS A 198 -6.84 21.06 -1.14
C CYS A 198 -6.45 22.17 -2.12
N GLU A 199 -7.36 22.63 -2.97
CA GLU A 199 -7.15 23.78 -3.85
C GLU A 199 -6.78 25.04 -3.05
N LYS A 200 -7.55 25.36 -1.99
CA LYS A 200 -7.26 26.49 -1.09
C LYS A 200 -5.90 26.37 -0.41
N TYR A 201 -5.49 25.16 -0.02
CA TYR A 201 -4.20 24.93 0.62
C TYR A 201 -3.05 25.10 -0.36
N VAL A 202 -3.18 24.60 -1.59
CA VAL A 202 -2.19 24.82 -2.66
C VAL A 202 -2.08 26.30 -3.02
N GLN A 203 -3.20 27.03 -3.08
CA GLN A 203 -3.21 28.49 -3.22
C GLN A 203 -2.48 29.19 -2.07
N GLY A 204 -2.72 28.76 -0.82
CA GLY A 204 -2.01 29.27 0.36
C GLY A 204 -0.50 29.10 0.27
N ILE A 205 -0.03 27.94 -0.18
CA ILE A 205 1.40 27.67 -0.41
C ILE A 205 1.95 28.58 -1.52
N GLN A 206 1.22 28.79 -2.62
CA GLN A 206 1.62 29.73 -3.67
C GLN A 206 1.69 31.17 -3.15
N ASN A 207 0.73 31.58 -2.33
CA ASN A 207 0.66 32.91 -1.74
C ASN A 207 1.87 33.16 -0.84
N PHE A 208 2.13 32.26 0.10
CA PHE A 208 3.31 32.32 0.96
C PHE A 208 4.63 32.38 0.16
N HIS A 209 4.76 31.57 -0.90
CA HIS A 209 5.98 31.57 -1.70
C HIS A 209 6.23 32.89 -2.46
N MET A 210 5.21 33.50 -3.08
CA MET A 210 5.46 34.72 -3.86
C MET A 210 5.35 36.00 -3.02
N ASP A 211 4.44 36.04 -2.04
CA ASP A 211 4.20 37.26 -1.26
C ASP A 211 5.16 37.35 -0.07
N THR A 212 5.36 36.25 0.67
CA THR A 212 6.26 36.25 1.84
C THR A 212 7.72 35.99 1.45
N ARG A 213 7.99 35.03 0.56
CA ARG A 213 9.38 34.69 0.16
C ARG A 213 9.87 35.44 -1.08
N GLY A 214 9.01 36.20 -1.74
CA GLY A 214 9.37 36.97 -2.92
C GLY A 214 9.65 36.13 -4.18
N TRP A 215 9.32 34.84 -4.19
CA TRP A 215 9.60 33.96 -5.33
C TRP A 215 8.70 34.25 -6.53
N ASP A 216 9.12 33.80 -7.71
CA ASP A 216 8.34 33.99 -8.93
C ASP A 216 7.04 33.20 -8.97
N ASP A 217 6.99 32.08 -8.26
CA ASP A 217 5.86 31.15 -8.21
C ASP A 217 6.01 30.19 -7.02
N ILE A 218 5.01 29.33 -6.81
CA ILE A 218 5.10 28.17 -5.92
C ILE A 218 6.38 27.37 -6.16
N GLY A 219 7.11 26.98 -5.11
CA GLY A 219 8.46 26.42 -5.25
C GLY A 219 8.55 25.02 -5.87
N TYR A 220 7.47 24.24 -5.81
CA TYR A 220 7.45 22.84 -6.24
C TYR A 220 6.94 22.68 -7.67
N ASN A 221 7.39 21.62 -8.36
CA ASN A 221 6.89 21.29 -9.70
C ASN A 221 5.50 20.66 -9.63
N PHE A 222 5.29 19.74 -8.67
CA PHE A 222 4.00 19.13 -8.38
C PHE A 222 3.75 19.01 -6.87
N LEU A 223 2.49 19.00 -6.49
CA LEU A 223 2.01 18.95 -5.12
C LEU A 223 0.94 17.87 -4.99
N VAL A 224 0.93 17.13 -3.89
CA VAL A 224 -0.07 16.09 -3.61
C VAL A 224 -0.81 16.45 -2.33
N GLY A 225 -2.13 16.64 -2.47
CA GLY A 225 -3.03 16.90 -1.34
C GLY A 225 -3.30 15.62 -0.55
N GLY A 226 -3.77 15.75 0.69
CA GLY A 226 -4.10 14.61 1.56
C GLY A 226 -5.25 13.74 1.04
N ASN A 227 -6.06 14.27 0.12
CA ASN A 227 -7.05 13.51 -0.63
C ASN A 227 -6.45 12.69 -1.79
N GLY A 228 -5.14 12.76 -2.02
CA GLY A 228 -4.42 12.07 -3.07
C GLY A 228 -4.44 12.75 -4.43
N ASP A 229 -5.08 13.91 -4.57
CA ASP A 229 -5.07 14.67 -5.81
C ASP A 229 -3.69 15.27 -6.09
N VAL A 230 -3.31 15.30 -7.37
CA VAL A 230 -2.03 15.86 -7.84
C VAL A 230 -2.30 17.22 -8.47
N PHE A 231 -1.64 18.26 -7.97
CA PHE A 231 -1.74 19.63 -8.45
C PHE A 231 -0.48 20.03 -9.22
N GLU A 232 -0.68 20.64 -10.39
CA GLU A 232 0.40 21.25 -11.16
C GLU A 232 0.91 22.50 -10.44
N GLY A 233 2.15 22.47 -9.98
CA GLY A 233 2.88 23.64 -9.50
C GLY A 233 3.55 24.34 -10.67
N ARG A 234 4.89 24.33 -10.71
CA ARG A 234 5.66 24.81 -11.87
C ARG A 234 5.60 23.88 -13.08
N GLY A 235 5.10 22.66 -12.92
CA GLY A 235 5.00 21.67 -13.99
C GLY A 235 6.35 21.11 -14.43
N TRP A 236 6.37 20.40 -15.56
CA TRP A 236 7.56 19.69 -16.05
C TRP A 236 8.61 20.61 -16.68
N ASP A 237 8.18 21.66 -17.38
CA ASP A 237 9.03 22.45 -18.28
C ASP A 237 9.65 23.69 -17.61
N THR A 238 9.41 23.89 -16.31
CA THR A 238 9.85 25.08 -15.58
C THR A 238 10.72 24.70 -14.38
N ARG A 239 11.80 25.45 -14.15
CA ARG A 239 12.71 25.27 -13.01
C ARG A 239 12.01 25.50 -11.68
N GLY A 240 12.29 24.62 -10.74
CA GLY A 240 11.83 24.68 -9.35
C GLY A 240 12.43 25.81 -8.53
N ALA A 241 11.95 25.99 -7.31
CA ALA A 241 12.59 26.79 -6.25
C ALA A 241 12.48 26.05 -4.91
N HIS A 242 13.11 24.88 -4.80
CA HIS A 242 12.85 23.94 -3.71
C HIS A 242 14.10 23.38 -3.02
N ALA A 243 15.25 23.30 -3.71
CA ALA A 243 16.45 22.67 -3.18
C ALA A 243 17.75 23.44 -3.51
N GLY A 244 17.66 24.75 -3.73
CA GLY A 244 18.83 25.58 -4.04
C GLY A 244 19.27 25.50 -5.51
N SER A 245 20.21 26.38 -5.89
CA SER A 245 20.59 26.62 -7.29
C SER A 245 21.09 25.38 -8.02
N MET A 246 21.89 24.54 -7.35
CA MET A 246 22.42 23.29 -7.90
C MET A 246 21.33 22.32 -8.32
N TRP A 247 20.23 22.23 -7.57
CA TRP A 247 19.22 21.20 -7.76
C TRP A 247 18.03 21.69 -8.58
N ASN A 248 17.63 22.95 -8.41
CA ASN A 248 16.45 23.54 -9.04
C ASN A 248 16.46 23.46 -10.58
N GLY A 249 17.65 23.42 -11.20
CA GLY A 249 17.83 23.35 -12.66
C GLY A 249 17.98 21.95 -13.24
N GLN A 250 17.99 20.91 -12.40
CA GLN A 250 18.23 19.51 -12.82
C GLN A 250 17.35 18.50 -12.08
N SER A 251 16.30 18.98 -11.42
CA SER A 251 15.40 18.12 -10.66
C SER A 251 13.95 18.58 -10.70
N ILE A 252 13.05 17.63 -10.52
CA ILE A 252 11.62 17.88 -10.34
C ILE A 252 11.28 17.71 -8.87
N ALA A 253 10.67 18.73 -8.27
CA ALA A 253 10.14 18.67 -6.91
C ALA A 253 8.75 18.05 -6.84
N MET A 254 8.60 17.04 -5.98
CA MET A 254 7.33 16.47 -5.60
C MET A 254 7.06 16.75 -4.12
N MET A 255 6.05 17.56 -3.82
CA MET A 255 5.63 17.84 -2.45
C MET A 255 4.46 16.92 -2.07
N ASN A 256 4.56 16.27 -0.91
CA ASN A 256 3.46 15.55 -0.27
C ASN A 256 3.00 16.25 1.00
N GLN A 257 1.70 16.30 1.30
CA GLN A 257 1.29 16.87 2.58
C GLN A 257 1.88 16.10 3.77
N THR A 258 2.24 16.82 4.83
CA THR A 258 2.76 16.22 6.06
C THR A 258 1.69 15.35 6.73
N GLY A 259 2.07 14.18 7.23
CA GLY A 259 1.19 13.32 8.02
C GLY A 259 0.24 12.43 7.20
N VAL A 260 0.38 12.37 5.88
CA VAL A 260 -0.45 11.51 5.00
C VAL A 260 0.37 10.55 4.15
N SER A 261 -0.13 9.32 4.04
CA SER A 261 0.44 8.26 3.19
C SER A 261 -0.11 8.31 1.76
N THR A 262 0.07 9.45 1.09
CA THR A 262 -0.30 9.68 -0.32
C THR A 262 0.86 9.35 -1.29
N GLY A 263 1.80 8.53 -0.82
CA GLY A 263 2.97 8.06 -1.58
C GLY A 263 2.65 7.47 -2.96
N PRO A 264 1.58 6.66 -3.13
CA PRO A 264 1.22 6.16 -4.45
C PRO A 264 0.88 7.27 -5.46
N SER A 265 0.20 8.35 -5.06
CA SER A 265 -0.08 9.49 -5.95
C SER A 265 1.21 10.17 -6.40
N VAL A 266 2.13 10.43 -5.46
CA VAL A 266 3.46 10.99 -5.77
C VAL A 266 4.23 10.08 -6.74
N LYS A 267 4.24 8.76 -6.49
CA LYS A 267 4.91 7.77 -7.34
C LYS A 267 4.34 7.73 -8.75
N ARG A 268 3.02 7.85 -8.89
CA ARG A 268 2.37 7.84 -10.19
C ARG A 268 2.83 9.02 -11.06
N VAL A 269 2.98 10.23 -10.51
CA VAL A 269 3.35 11.45 -11.27
C VAL A 269 4.51 11.22 -12.22
N TYR A 270 5.60 10.58 -11.78
CA TYR A 270 6.78 10.40 -12.63
C TYR A 270 6.80 9.10 -13.45
N VAL A 271 6.01 8.08 -13.09
CA VAL A 271 5.89 6.84 -13.89
C VAL A 271 5.20 7.11 -15.23
N GLY A 272 4.34 8.13 -15.31
CA GLY A 272 3.59 8.50 -16.52
C GLY A 272 4.37 9.31 -17.56
N TYR A 273 5.51 9.91 -17.23
CA TYR A 273 6.18 10.91 -18.08
C TYR A 273 7.61 10.53 -18.46
N ARG A 274 7.75 9.40 -19.16
CA ARG A 274 9.04 8.76 -19.53
C ARG A 274 10.01 9.63 -20.34
N ASN A 275 9.56 10.74 -20.92
CA ASN A 275 10.40 11.65 -21.72
C ASN A 275 10.83 12.92 -20.95
N LYS A 276 10.34 13.13 -19.73
CA LYS A 276 10.70 14.29 -18.88
C LYS A 276 11.78 13.94 -17.86
N LEU A 277 11.93 12.66 -17.54
CA LEU A 277 12.96 12.13 -16.63
C LEU A 277 13.89 11.19 -17.39
N MET A 278 15.15 11.17 -17.02
CA MET A 278 16.09 10.17 -17.54
C MET A 278 15.60 8.77 -17.15
N SER A 279 15.82 7.76 -18.00
CA SER A 279 15.37 6.39 -17.71
C SER A 279 15.96 5.81 -16.42
N ASN A 280 17.14 6.29 -16.03
CA ASN A 280 17.88 5.95 -14.82
C ASN A 280 17.90 7.10 -13.80
N TYR A 281 16.89 7.98 -13.79
CA TYR A 281 16.82 9.08 -12.84
C TYR A 281 17.02 8.61 -11.39
N THR A 282 17.46 9.52 -10.52
CA THR A 282 17.69 9.25 -9.10
C THR A 282 16.67 9.98 -8.25
N LEU A 283 16.14 9.27 -7.26
CA LEU A 283 15.21 9.80 -6.27
C LEU A 283 15.94 10.10 -4.96
N TYR A 284 15.81 11.34 -4.48
CA TYR A 284 16.29 11.78 -3.18
C TYR A 284 15.16 12.43 -2.37
N GLY A 285 15.22 12.33 -1.05
CA GLY A 285 14.53 13.22 -0.13
C GLY A 285 15.31 14.53 0.02
N HIS A 286 14.61 15.64 0.27
CA HIS A 286 15.24 16.95 0.45
C HIS A 286 16.38 16.93 1.49
N ARG A 287 16.25 16.17 2.58
CA ARG A 287 17.28 15.99 3.61
C ARG A 287 18.61 15.41 3.12
N GLN A 288 18.61 14.68 2.01
CA GLN A 288 19.83 14.07 1.46
C GLN A 288 20.65 15.06 0.63
N VAL A 289 20.02 16.13 0.15
CA VAL A 289 20.66 17.13 -0.72
C VAL A 289 20.95 18.45 -0.03
N LEU A 290 20.25 18.75 1.08
CA LEU A 290 20.44 19.92 1.92
C LEU A 290 20.19 19.58 3.40
N PRO A 291 20.81 20.29 4.36
CA PRO A 291 20.65 20.03 5.80
C PRO A 291 19.27 20.49 6.30
N ARG A 292 18.24 19.70 6.00
CA ARG A 292 16.82 19.95 6.31
C ARG A 292 16.18 18.69 6.90
N THR A 293 15.05 18.86 7.61
CA THR A 293 14.25 17.73 8.14
C THR A 293 13.25 17.17 7.12
N CYS A 294 12.90 17.97 6.11
CA CYS A 294 12.08 17.59 4.96
C CYS A 294 12.66 16.34 4.25
N PRO A 295 11.85 15.33 3.84
CA PRO A 295 10.40 15.31 3.72
C PRO A 295 9.64 14.81 4.97
N GLY A 296 10.24 14.92 6.16
CA GLY A 296 9.67 14.34 7.39
C GLY A 296 9.85 12.83 7.46
N GLU A 297 9.74 12.28 8.66
CA GLU A 297 10.16 10.90 8.93
C GLU A 297 9.23 9.85 8.34
N GLU A 298 7.91 10.03 8.52
CA GLU A 298 6.91 9.08 8.04
C GLU A 298 6.93 8.94 6.52
N PHE A 299 7.06 10.05 5.80
CA PHE A 299 7.12 9.98 4.35
C PHE A 299 8.48 9.47 3.86
N TYR A 300 9.57 9.78 4.55
CA TYR A 300 10.90 9.27 4.24
C TYR A 300 10.96 7.74 4.26
N LYS A 301 10.36 7.09 5.28
CA LYS A 301 10.27 5.63 5.39
C LYS A 301 9.56 4.97 4.19
N ILE A 302 8.54 5.64 3.64
CA ILE A 302 7.80 5.12 2.49
C ILE A 302 8.63 5.24 1.20
N VAL A 303 9.28 6.39 0.98
CA VAL A 303 10.00 6.63 -0.28
C VAL A 303 11.30 5.84 -0.41
N THR A 304 11.88 5.38 0.72
CA THR A 304 13.09 4.55 0.71
C THR A 304 12.88 3.18 0.04
N GLU A 305 11.63 2.74 -0.07
CA GLU A 305 11.26 1.47 -0.72
C GLU A 305 11.02 1.62 -2.23
N TRP A 306 11.07 2.84 -2.76
CA TRP A 306 10.73 3.08 -4.16
C TRP A 306 11.88 2.76 -5.09
N LYS A 307 11.54 2.27 -6.29
CA LYS A 307 12.50 2.17 -7.40
C LYS A 307 13.13 3.54 -7.66
N HIS A 308 14.42 3.56 -7.96
CA HIS A 308 15.26 4.75 -8.15
C HIS A 308 15.66 5.50 -6.88
N TRP A 309 15.22 5.04 -5.69
CA TRP A 309 15.73 5.56 -4.43
C TRP A 309 17.24 5.35 -4.31
N MET A 310 17.96 6.43 -3.97
CA MET A 310 19.38 6.35 -3.65
C MET A 310 19.59 6.43 -2.13
N PRO A 311 20.17 5.38 -1.50
CA PRO A 311 20.52 5.43 -0.09
C PRO A 311 21.63 6.45 0.23
N GLY A 312 21.57 7.05 1.42
CA GLY A 312 22.60 7.96 1.92
C GLY A 312 22.50 9.40 1.42
N ASN A 313 23.27 10.30 2.02
CA ASN A 313 23.30 11.70 1.58
C ASN A 313 24.00 11.81 0.22
N TYR A 314 23.62 12.80 -0.58
CA TYR A 314 24.37 13.14 -1.78
C TYR A 314 25.77 13.58 -1.37
N THR A 315 26.77 12.83 -1.81
CA THR A 315 28.17 13.21 -1.73
C THR A 315 28.61 13.64 -3.11
N THR A 316 29.21 14.82 -3.22
CA THR A 316 30.00 15.15 -4.40
C THR A 316 31.20 14.20 -4.38
N THR A 317 31.16 13.12 -5.15
CA THR A 317 32.42 12.45 -5.52
C THR A 317 33.23 13.49 -6.27
N SER A 318 34.25 14.03 -5.61
CA SER A 318 35.32 14.77 -6.25
C SER A 318 35.96 13.85 -7.28
N SER A 319 35.58 14.02 -8.55
CA SER A 319 36.38 13.60 -9.69
C SER A 319 37.62 14.47 -9.78
#